data_AF-A0A7V6AQG8-F1
#
_entry.id   AF-A0A7V6AQG8-F1
#
_cell.length_a   1.000
_cell.length_b   1.000
_cell.length_c   1.000
_cell.angle_alpha   90.00
_cell.angle_beta   90.00
_cell.angle_gamma   90.00
#
_symmetry.space_group_name_H-M   'P 1'
#
loop_
_entity.id
_entity.type
_entity.pdbx_description
1 polymer ?
#
loop_
_entity_poly.entity_id
_entity_poly.type
_entity_poly.pdbx_seq_one_letter_code
_entity_poly.pdbx_strand_id
1 'polypeptide(L)'
;MKNAKGYIIVGLICLIVGFLVGYIPLSMKRAELRNELQESGKQLKSVYDRLDVSEPYRIALNEVIGAYEAATNNNFGIAHDRVVSALDRTKPLAEKGISPWAEAAGKRDQLVSALAQGGTKGQTAMREFMLSLFKGE
;
A
#
# COMPACT_ATOMS: atom_id res chain seq x y z
N MET A 1 -14.05 -5.44 13.46
CA MET A 1 -13.55 -4.06 13.29
C MET A 1 -14.01 -3.42 11.96
N LYS A 2 -15.32 -3.45 11.62
CA LYS A 2 -15.80 -3.02 10.29
C LYS A 2 -16.19 -1.53 10.19
N ASN A 3 -16.24 -0.78 11.28
CA ASN A 3 -16.86 0.56 11.27
C ASN A 3 -15.87 1.73 11.44
N ALA A 4 -14.64 1.49 11.87
CA ALA A 4 -13.68 2.58 12.14
C ALA A 4 -13.30 3.38 10.88
N LYS A 5 -13.16 2.72 9.72
CA LYS A 5 -12.84 3.39 8.45
C LYS A 5 -13.97 4.29 7.97
N GLY A 6 -15.22 3.88 8.17
CA GLY A 6 -16.40 4.71 7.82
C GLY A 6 -16.48 5.98 8.67
N TYR A 7 -16.23 5.88 9.98
CA TYR A 7 -16.25 7.04 10.86
C TYR A 7 -15.10 8.02 10.59
N ILE A 8 -13.90 7.54 10.22
CA ILE A 8 -12.78 8.39 9.84
C ILE A 8 -13.10 9.14 8.53
N ILE A 9 -13.68 8.47 7.54
CA ILE A 9 -14.07 9.10 6.26
C ILE A 9 -15.16 10.15 6.47
N VAL A 10 -16.20 9.83 7.26
CA VAL A 10 -17.26 10.79 7.59
C VAL A 10 -16.70 11.99 8.36
N GLY A 11 -15.80 11.75 9.32
CA GLY A 11 -15.11 12.82 10.06
C GLY A 11 -14.28 13.73 9.16
N LEU A 12 -13.58 13.17 8.17
CA LEU A 12 -12.79 13.94 7.20
C LEU A 12 -13.69 14.77 6.28
N ILE A 13 -14.81 14.20 5.81
CA ILE A 13 -15.80 14.91 4.99
C ILE A 13 -16.43 16.05 5.79
N CYS A 14 -16.81 15.82 7.05
CA CYS A 14 -17.35 16.87 7.92
C CYS A 14 -16.35 18.00 8.17
N LEU A 15 -15.06 17.69 8.32
CA LEU A 15 -14.00 18.71 8.45
C LEU A 15 -13.83 19.52 7.17
N ILE A 16 -13.86 18.87 6.00
CA ILE A 16 -13.70 19.54 4.69
C ILE A 16 -14.93 20.39 4.37
N VAL A 17 -16.14 19.89 4.65
CA VAL A 17 -17.38 20.67 4.51
C VAL A 17 -17.40 21.82 5.51
N GLY A 18 -16.98 21.61 6.77
CA GLY A 18 -16.85 22.66 7.77
C GLY A 18 -15.83 23.73 7.37
N PHE A 19 -14.71 23.33 6.77
CA PHE A 19 -13.71 24.23 6.22
C PHE A 19 -14.27 25.02 5.02
N LEU A 20 -14.97 24.36 4.09
CA LEU A 20 -15.61 25.01 2.95
C LEU A 20 -16.71 26.00 3.39
N VAL A 21 -17.50 25.67 4.41
CA VAL A 21 -18.56 26.58 4.92
C VAL A 21 -17.97 27.74 5.74
N GLY A 22 -16.86 27.52 6.46
CA GLY A 22 -16.25 28.52 7.34
C GLY A 22 -15.23 29.44 6.67
N TYR A 23 -14.57 29.00 5.60
CA TYR A 23 -13.45 29.71 4.97
C TYR A 23 -13.81 30.40 3.64
N ILE A 24 -14.92 30.02 3.01
CA ILE A 24 -15.40 30.65 1.78
C ILE A 24 -16.17 31.92 2.15
N PRO A 25 -15.67 33.13 1.85
CA PRO A 25 -16.40 34.35 2.12
C PRO A 25 -17.69 34.39 1.28
N LEU A 26 -18.80 34.82 1.88
CA LEU A 26 -20.12 34.95 1.22
C LEU A 26 -20.09 35.82 -0.07
N SER A 27 -19.02 36.61 -0.27
CA SER A 27 -18.77 37.45 -1.44
C SER A 27 -18.06 36.75 -2.61
N MET A 28 -17.65 35.49 -2.46
CA MET A 28 -16.93 34.75 -3.50
C MET A 28 -17.84 34.46 -4.70
N LYS A 29 -17.38 34.77 -5.91
CA LYS A 29 -18.21 34.56 -7.12
C LYS A 29 -18.37 33.05 -7.34
N ARG A 30 -19.55 32.62 -7.82
CA ARG A 30 -19.88 31.20 -8.10
C ARG A 30 -18.80 30.44 -8.90
N ALA A 31 -18.05 31.12 -9.76
CA ALA A 31 -16.97 30.52 -10.53
C ALA A 31 -15.72 30.18 -9.69
N GLU A 32 -15.34 31.04 -8.75
CA GLU A 32 -14.22 30.82 -7.82
C GLU A 32 -14.56 29.68 -6.85
N LEU A 33 -15.79 29.68 -6.33
CA LEU A 33 -16.33 28.59 -5.51
C LEU A 33 -16.26 27.23 -6.22
N ARG A 34 -16.64 27.20 -7.51
CA ARG A 34 -16.62 25.98 -8.32
C ARG A 34 -15.19 25.46 -8.54
N ASN A 35 -14.23 26.37 -8.74
CA ASN A 35 -12.82 26.00 -8.87
C ASN A 35 -12.25 25.45 -7.56
N GLU A 36 -12.54 26.08 -6.42
CA GLU A 36 -12.10 25.57 -5.12
C GLU A 36 -12.71 24.22 -4.77
N LEU A 37 -13.99 23.99 -5.09
CA LEU A 37 -14.64 22.69 -4.93
C LEU A 37 -14.02 21.62 -5.84
N GLN A 38 -13.67 21.96 -7.09
CA GLN A 38 -12.97 21.03 -7.98
C GLN A 38 -11.58 20.69 -7.46
N GLU A 39 -10.84 21.68 -6.97
CA GLU A 39 -9.49 21.47 -6.44
C GLU A 39 -9.51 20.64 -5.15
N SER A 40 -10.44 20.93 -4.24
CA SER A 40 -10.71 20.13 -3.04
C SER A 40 -11.11 18.70 -3.41
N GLY A 41 -11.92 18.51 -4.45
CA GLY A 41 -12.30 17.19 -4.96
C GLY A 41 -11.12 16.38 -5.50
N LYS A 42 -10.17 17.03 -6.21
CA LYS A 42 -8.92 16.39 -6.65
C LYS A 42 -8.03 15.99 -5.47
N GLN A 43 -7.91 16.86 -4.47
CA GLN A 43 -7.14 16.57 -3.25
C GLN A 43 -7.76 15.41 -2.48
N LEU A 44 -9.09 15.38 -2.34
CA LEU A 44 -9.81 14.28 -1.71
C LEU A 44 -9.60 12.96 -2.45
N LYS A 45 -9.67 12.99 -3.79
CA LYS A 45 -9.38 11.83 -4.64
C LYS A 45 -7.94 11.36 -4.44
N SER A 46 -6.97 12.26 -4.41
CA SER A 46 -5.57 11.91 -4.15
C SER A 46 -5.36 11.27 -2.77
N VAL A 47 -6.02 11.77 -1.74
CA VAL A 47 -6.00 11.18 -0.39
C VAL A 47 -6.66 9.80 -0.38
N TYR A 48 -7.80 9.66 -1.06
CA TYR A 48 -8.50 8.38 -1.18
C TYR A 48 -7.66 7.34 -1.93
N ASP A 49 -7.04 7.72 -3.05
CA ASP A 49 -6.15 6.87 -3.83
C ASP A 49 -4.93 6.43 -2.98
N ARG A 50 -4.37 7.33 -2.16
CA ARG A 50 -3.30 6.99 -1.20
C ARG A 50 -3.78 6.05 -0.08
N LEU A 51 -4.99 6.24 0.44
CA LEU A 51 -5.57 5.38 1.47
C LEU A 51 -5.88 3.98 0.93
N ASP A 52 -6.41 3.88 -0.29
CA ASP A 52 -6.72 2.63 -0.99
C ASP A 52 -5.46 1.78 -1.22
N VAL A 53 -4.33 2.44 -1.38
CA VAL A 53 -2.99 1.84 -1.54
C VAL A 53 -2.35 1.50 -0.20
N SER A 54 -2.55 2.32 0.83
CA SER A 54 -1.81 2.22 2.12
C SER A 54 -2.06 0.94 2.90
N GLU A 55 -3.29 0.44 2.95
CA GLU A 55 -3.63 -0.75 3.74
C GLU A 55 -3.12 -2.04 3.08
N PRO A 56 -3.34 -2.29 1.77
CA PRO A 56 -2.71 -3.42 1.09
C PRO A 56 -1.18 -3.39 1.17
N TYR A 57 -0.58 -2.21 1.05
CA TYR A 57 0.87 -2.02 1.15
C TYR A 57 1.40 -2.41 2.54
N ARG A 58 0.75 -1.92 3.60
CA ARG A 58 1.10 -2.24 4.99
C ARG A 58 0.96 -3.73 5.29
N ILE A 59 -0.14 -4.35 4.86
CA ILE A 59 -0.37 -5.78 5.09
C ILE A 59 0.68 -6.61 4.35
N ALA A 60 0.99 -6.28 3.10
CA ALA A 60 1.99 -6.99 2.33
C ALA A 60 3.40 -6.85 2.91
N LEU A 61 3.79 -5.65 3.35
CA LEU A 61 5.07 -5.47 4.04
C LEU A 61 5.17 -6.34 5.30
N ASN A 62 4.11 -6.43 6.11
CA ASN A 62 4.11 -7.30 7.29
C ASN A 62 4.28 -8.78 6.93
N GLU A 63 3.67 -9.24 5.83
CA GLU A 63 3.87 -10.61 5.35
C GLU A 63 5.30 -10.84 4.87
N VAL A 64 5.90 -9.88 4.17
CA VAL A 64 7.31 -9.95 3.75
C VAL A 64 8.26 -9.97 4.95
N ILE A 65 8.00 -9.18 5.99
CA ILE A 65 8.77 -9.21 7.24
C ILE A 65 8.67 -10.59 7.88
N GLY A 66 7.45 -11.12 8.02
CA GLY A 66 7.24 -12.47 8.56
C GLY A 66 7.87 -13.57 7.71
N ALA A 67 7.92 -13.41 6.38
CA ALA A 67 8.62 -14.33 5.51
C ALA A 67 10.14 -14.30 5.72
N TYR A 68 10.72 -13.12 5.90
CA TYR A 68 12.13 -12.94 6.20
C TYR A 68 12.52 -13.54 7.55
N GLU A 69 11.72 -13.33 8.59
CA GLU A 69 11.89 -13.96 9.89
C GLU A 69 11.81 -15.49 9.78
N ALA A 70 10.83 -16.02 9.03
CA ALA A 70 10.68 -17.45 8.81
C ALA A 70 11.89 -18.05 8.08
N ALA A 71 12.38 -17.41 7.01
CA ALA A 71 13.56 -17.86 6.26
C ALA A 71 14.84 -17.84 7.12
N THR A 72 14.99 -16.82 7.97
CA THR A 72 16.12 -16.70 8.91
C THR A 72 16.11 -17.82 9.94
N ASN A 73 14.91 -18.24 10.37
CA ASN A 73 14.69 -19.38 11.26
C ASN A 73 14.64 -20.74 10.54
N ASN A 74 15.05 -20.81 9.26
CA ASN A 74 15.03 -22.00 8.41
C ASN A 74 13.64 -22.62 8.20
N ASN A 75 12.57 -21.86 8.42
CA ASN A 75 11.19 -22.28 8.19
C ASN A 75 10.73 -21.83 6.80
N PHE A 76 11.25 -22.50 5.78
CA PHE A 76 11.04 -22.11 4.38
C PHE A 76 9.61 -22.33 3.87
N GLY A 77 8.86 -23.27 4.46
CA GLY A 77 7.43 -23.44 4.15
C GLY A 77 6.61 -22.22 4.56
N ILE A 78 6.81 -21.72 5.79
CA ILE A 78 6.14 -20.48 6.23
C ILE A 78 6.63 -19.27 5.44
N ALA A 79 7.93 -19.20 5.14
CA ALA A 79 8.48 -18.11 4.33
C ALA A 79 7.84 -18.04 2.94
N HIS A 80 7.69 -19.20 2.30
CA HIS A 80 7.03 -19.34 1.00
C HIS A 80 5.59 -18.84 1.03
N ASP A 81 4.78 -19.34 1.97
CA ASP A 81 3.34 -19.02 2.03
C ASP A 81 3.11 -17.53 2.29
N ARG A 82 3.94 -16.92 3.14
CA ARG A 82 3.88 -15.49 3.42
C ARG A 82 4.30 -14.63 2.24
N VAL A 83 5.33 -15.01 1.48
CA VAL A 83 5.71 -14.31 0.25
C VAL A 83 4.58 -14.36 -0.78
N VAL A 84 3.99 -15.53 -0.99
CA VAL A 84 2.87 -15.69 -1.92
C VAL A 84 1.68 -14.83 -1.48
N SER A 85 1.33 -14.86 -0.19
CA SER A 85 0.29 -14.00 0.41
C SER A 85 0.57 -12.51 0.18
N ALA A 86 1.81 -12.06 0.39
CA ALA A 86 2.20 -10.67 0.17
C ALA A 86 2.01 -10.27 -1.30
N LEU A 87 2.55 -11.06 -2.23
CA LEU A 87 2.50 -10.77 -3.67
C LEU A 87 1.08 -10.80 -4.23
N ASP A 88 0.22 -11.70 -3.75
CA ASP A 88 -1.18 -11.74 -4.17
C ASP A 88 -1.96 -10.52 -3.68
N ARG A 89 -1.68 -10.03 -2.47
CA ARG A 89 -2.28 -8.81 -1.91
C ARG A 89 -1.80 -7.54 -2.60
N THR A 90 -0.61 -7.55 -3.22
CA THR A 90 -0.04 -6.40 -3.91
C THR A 90 -0.35 -6.36 -5.40
N LYS A 91 -1.11 -7.31 -5.96
CA LYS A 91 -1.55 -7.25 -7.37
C LYS A 91 -2.21 -5.91 -7.75
N PRO A 92 -3.13 -5.34 -6.96
CA PRO A 92 -3.72 -4.03 -7.26
C PRO A 92 -2.69 -2.89 -7.20
N LEU A 93 -1.62 -3.05 -6.40
CA LEU A 93 -0.54 -2.07 -6.29
C LEU A 93 0.38 -2.14 -7.51
N ALA A 94 0.70 -3.36 -7.96
CA ALA A 94 1.47 -3.61 -9.16
C ALA A 94 0.73 -3.10 -10.42
N GLU A 95 -0.57 -3.35 -10.54
CA GLU A 95 -1.43 -2.85 -11.63
C GLU A 95 -1.50 -1.31 -11.68
N LYS A 96 -1.45 -0.66 -10.52
CA LYS A 96 -1.38 0.80 -10.39
C LYS A 96 0.04 1.37 -10.61
N GLY A 97 1.03 0.52 -10.93
CA GLY A 97 2.41 0.94 -11.20
C GLY A 97 3.19 1.38 -9.96
N ILE A 98 2.80 0.92 -8.76
CA ILE A 98 3.47 1.30 -7.52
C ILE A 98 4.80 0.54 -7.42
N SER A 99 5.87 1.31 -7.58
CA SER A 99 7.20 0.90 -8.04
C SER A 99 7.79 -0.37 -7.40
N PRO A 100 7.83 -0.57 -6.06
CA PRO A 100 8.49 -1.76 -5.54
C PRO A 100 7.71 -3.05 -5.80
N TRP A 101 6.37 -2.98 -5.91
CA TRP A 101 5.52 -4.17 -6.03
C TRP A 101 5.35 -4.67 -7.47
N ALA A 102 5.43 -3.77 -8.44
CA ALA A 102 5.42 -4.15 -9.86
C ALA A 102 6.65 -5.00 -10.22
N GLU A 103 7.84 -4.59 -9.76
CA GLU A 103 9.07 -5.36 -9.96
C GLU A 103 9.08 -6.66 -9.15
N ALA A 104 8.58 -6.63 -7.92
CA ALA A 104 8.45 -7.80 -7.06
C ALA A 104 7.59 -8.90 -7.70
N ALA A 105 6.48 -8.53 -8.36
CA ALA A 105 5.61 -9.46 -9.05
C ALA A 105 6.34 -10.22 -10.16
N GLY A 106 7.22 -9.55 -10.91
CA GLY A 106 8.03 -10.16 -11.99
C GLY A 106 9.08 -11.16 -11.49
N LYS A 107 9.45 -11.10 -10.20
CA LYS A 107 10.45 -11.99 -9.57
C LYS A 107 9.83 -13.12 -8.75
N ARG A 108 8.50 -13.24 -8.75
CA ARG A 108 7.74 -14.22 -7.94
C ARG A 108 8.30 -15.64 -8.07
N ASP A 109 8.41 -16.15 -9.29
CA ASP A 109 8.79 -17.56 -9.52
C ASP A 109 10.24 -17.85 -9.09
N GLN A 110 11.14 -16.88 -9.27
CA GLN A 110 12.53 -17.00 -8.81
C GLN A 110 12.59 -17.05 -7.28
N LEU A 111 11.85 -16.17 -6.60
CA LEU A 111 11.81 -16.12 -5.14
C LEU A 111 11.17 -17.37 -4.54
N VAL A 112 10.04 -17.81 -5.10
CA VAL A 112 9.35 -19.04 -4.70
C VAL A 112 10.24 -20.27 -4.89
N SER A 113 10.93 -20.36 -6.03
CA SER A 113 11.88 -21.45 -6.31
C SER A 113 13.06 -21.45 -5.35
N ALA A 114 13.61 -20.28 -5.02
CA ALA A 114 14.71 -20.17 -4.06
C ALA A 114 14.28 -20.57 -2.64
N LEU A 115 13.06 -20.19 -2.22
CA LEU A 115 12.51 -20.60 -0.93
C LEU A 115 12.24 -22.11 -0.88
N ALA A 116 11.76 -22.71 -1.97
CA ALA A 116 11.56 -24.16 -2.07
C ALA A 116 12.89 -24.95 -1.98
N GLN A 117 13.99 -24.40 -2.49
CA GLN A 117 15.34 -24.98 -2.34
C GLN A 117 15.88 -24.86 -0.91
N GLY A 118 15.40 -23.89 -0.14
CA GLY A 118 15.78 -23.66 1.25
C GLY A 118 17.25 -23.28 1.45
N GLY A 119 17.69 -23.40 2.71
CA GLY A 119 19.05 -23.12 3.14
C GLY A 119 19.52 -21.69 2.84
N THR A 120 20.82 -21.55 2.55
CA THR A 120 21.45 -20.25 2.26
C THR A 120 20.89 -19.58 1.01
N LYS A 121 20.43 -20.35 0.02
CA LYS A 121 19.76 -19.81 -1.18
C LYS A 121 18.44 -19.14 -0.83
N GLY A 122 17.57 -19.82 -0.08
CA GLY A 122 16.28 -19.27 0.35
C GLY A 122 16.46 -18.02 1.23
N GLN A 123 17.43 -18.03 2.15
CA GLN A 123 17.76 -16.87 2.99
C GLN A 123 18.28 -15.68 2.17
N THR A 124 19.17 -15.94 1.21
CA THR A 124 19.76 -14.90 0.36
C THR A 124 18.70 -14.26 -0.52
N ALA A 125 17.87 -15.07 -1.18
CA ALA A 125 16.78 -14.58 -2.01
C ALA A 125 15.77 -13.74 -1.22
N MET A 126 15.41 -14.17 0.00
CA MET A 126 14.49 -13.42 0.85
C MET A 126 15.08 -12.08 1.33
N ARG A 127 16.39 -12.07 1.64
CA ARG A 127 17.11 -10.84 2.02
C ARG A 127 17.17 -9.86 0.86
N GLU A 128 17.53 -10.32 -0.33
CA GLU A 128 17.58 -9.50 -1.54
C GLU A 128 16.19 -8.95 -1.91
N PHE A 129 15.15 -9.78 -1.79
CA PHE A 129 13.78 -9.36 -2.01
C PHE A 129 13.36 -8.25 -1.05
N MET A 130 13.58 -8.44 0.26
CA MET A 130 13.30 -7.41 1.26
C MET A 130 14.04 -6.11 0.95
N LEU A 131 15.34 -6.17 0.64
CA LEU A 131 16.13 -4.99 0.26
C LEU A 131 15.62 -4.29 -1.00
N SER A 132 15.10 -5.04 -1.97
CA SER A 132 14.54 -4.47 -3.21
C SER A 132 13.29 -3.64 -2.97
N LEU A 133 12.49 -3.98 -1.95
CA LEU A 133 11.31 -3.21 -1.58
C LEU A 133 11.66 -1.90 -0.85
N PHE A 134 12.82 -1.83 -0.19
CA PHE A 134 13.31 -0.64 0.52
C PHE A 134 14.21 0.28 -0.32
N LYS A 135 14.79 -0.22 -1.43
CA LYS A 135 15.60 0.60 -2.36
C LYS A 135 14.77 1.47 -3.32
N GLY A 136 13.44 1.30 -3.31
CA GLY A 136 12.51 2.08 -4.13
C GLY A 136 11.97 3.35 -3.46
N GLU A 137 12.56 3.78 -2.35
CA GLU A 137 12.34 5.09 -1.68
C GLU A 137 13.45 6.09 -2.01
#